data_AF-A0A970G5S0-F1
#
_entry.id   AF-A0A970G5S0-F1
#
_cell.length_a   1.000
_cell.length_b   1.000
_cell.length_c   1.000
_cell.angle_alpha   90.00
_cell.angle_beta   90.00
_cell.angle_gamma   90.00
#
_symmetry.space_group_name_H-M   'P 1'
#
loop_
_entity.id
_entity.type
_entity.pdbx_description
1 polymer ?
#
loop_
_entity_poly.entity_id
_entity_poly.type
_entity_poly.pdbx_seq_one_letter_code
_entity_poly.pdbx_strand_id
1 'polypeptide(L)'
;MILILDIGNTNIKTAVFEGSALIKSWRISTNTSYTSDEYGILMTNMFRHAGLATEAISGIMISSVVPSINFTIEHMCHDYFKLEPHFVGPGLKTGINILYENPKELGSDRICNAVAAYALYGAPTIFIDFGTATSFGAIAGNGNFLGGCILTGVRLAREAVVSGTSKLPHFELNLPDKVIGRTTIINLQSGLLYGYVGQVSYLVERMKQEMGESKVTVVATGGFASAIAEQSEAIEHVEPLLTLKGVRMIYEKNYV
;
A
#
# COMPACT_ATOMS: atom_id res chain seq x y z
N MET A 1 -7.41 12.94 -18.15
CA MET A 1 -6.58 12.13 -17.24
C MET A 1 -7.24 12.09 -15.86
N ILE A 2 -6.90 11.12 -15.00
CA ILE A 2 -7.42 11.07 -13.63
C ILE A 2 -6.28 11.14 -12.62
N LEU A 3 -6.52 11.77 -11.47
CA LEU A 3 -5.60 11.83 -10.35
C LEU A 3 -6.05 10.88 -9.24
N ILE A 4 -5.14 10.04 -8.79
CA ILE A 4 -5.38 9.02 -7.78
C ILE A 4 -4.51 9.31 -6.57
N LEU A 5 -5.09 9.21 -5.37
CA LEU A 5 -4.38 9.36 -4.11
C LEU A 5 -4.60 8.12 -3.23
N ASP A 6 -3.53 7.68 -2.59
CA ASP A 6 -3.52 6.69 -1.52
C ASP A 6 -2.91 7.33 -0.27
N ILE A 7 -3.78 7.71 0.67
CA ILE A 7 -3.44 8.43 1.89
C ILE A 7 -3.21 7.41 3.02
N GLY A 8 -1.94 7.06 3.22
CA GLY A 8 -1.49 6.24 4.34
C GLY A 8 -1.03 7.06 5.53
N ASN A 9 -0.81 6.40 6.67
CA ASN A 9 -0.37 7.06 7.91
C ASN A 9 0.97 7.80 7.79
N THR A 10 1.91 7.26 7.03
CA THR A 10 3.26 7.84 6.90
C THR A 10 3.43 8.63 5.61
N ASN A 11 2.77 8.21 4.53
CA ASN A 11 2.95 8.82 3.21
C ASN A 11 1.63 8.86 2.45
N ILE A 12 1.47 9.89 1.63
CA ILE A 12 0.49 9.96 0.56
C ILE A 12 1.21 9.59 -0.73
N LYS A 13 0.77 8.51 -1.38
CA LYS A 13 1.20 8.17 -2.74
C LYS A 13 0.17 8.74 -3.70
N THR A 14 0.61 9.38 -4.77
CA THR A 14 -0.28 9.97 -5.77
C THR A 14 0.15 9.55 -7.17
N ALA A 15 -0.80 9.44 -8.09
CA ALA A 15 -0.51 9.13 -9.48
C ALA A 15 -1.52 9.72 -10.44
N VAL A 16 -1.04 10.12 -11.61
CA VAL A 16 -1.86 10.54 -12.75
C VAL A 16 -1.91 9.41 -13.76
N PHE A 17 -3.12 9.03 -14.16
CA PHE A 17 -3.37 8.01 -15.18
C PHE A 17 -4.11 8.58 -16.39
N GLU A 18 -3.79 8.05 -17.56
CA GLU A 18 -4.57 8.19 -18.78
C GLU A 18 -5.05 6.80 -19.22
N GLY A 19 -6.33 6.51 -18.97
CA GLY A 19 -6.83 5.13 -19.02
C GLY A 19 -6.02 4.23 -18.06
N SER A 20 -5.41 3.17 -18.59
CA SER A 20 -4.51 2.28 -17.83
C SER A 20 -3.05 2.74 -17.79
N ALA A 21 -2.67 3.76 -18.57
CA ALA A 21 -1.29 4.22 -18.66
C ALA A 21 -0.94 5.13 -17.48
N LEU A 22 0.13 4.80 -16.75
CA LEU A 22 0.69 5.68 -15.73
C LEU A 22 1.46 6.82 -16.41
N ILE A 23 1.03 8.06 -16.18
CA ILE A 23 1.72 9.25 -16.66
C ILE A 23 2.82 9.67 -15.68
N LYS A 24 2.46 9.76 -14.39
CA LYS A 24 3.40 10.12 -13.33
C LYS A 24 2.91 9.62 -11.98
N SER A 25 3.84 9.35 -11.08
CA SER A 25 3.54 9.10 -9.66
C SER A 25 4.48 9.86 -8.76
N TRP A 26 3.98 10.28 -7.60
CA TRP A 26 4.74 10.92 -6.54
C TRP A 26 4.45 10.29 -5.19
N ARG A 27 5.30 10.62 -4.22
CA ARG A 27 5.14 10.24 -2.84
C ARG A 27 5.53 11.42 -1.96
N ILE A 28 4.64 11.79 -1.06
CA ILE A 28 4.85 12.87 -0.09
C ILE A 28 4.55 12.36 1.31
N SER A 29 5.11 13.01 2.33
CA SER A 29 4.81 12.65 3.72
C SER A 29 3.37 13.03 4.06
N THR A 30 2.70 12.18 4.84
CA THR A 30 1.41 12.53 5.43
C THR A 30 1.65 13.48 6.59
N ASN A 31 1.16 14.72 6.47
CA ASN A 31 1.29 15.74 7.50
C ASN A 31 -0.09 16.23 7.95
N THR A 32 -0.45 15.96 9.20
CA THR A 32 -1.74 16.37 9.78
C THR A 32 -1.80 17.85 10.13
N SER A 33 -0.67 18.56 10.12
CA SER A 33 -0.60 19.99 10.38
C SER A 33 -0.70 20.84 9.11
N TYR A 34 -0.63 20.22 7.93
CA TYR A 34 -0.78 20.94 6.67
C TYR A 34 -2.25 21.34 6.42
N THR A 35 -2.39 22.54 5.89
CA THR A 35 -3.63 23.13 5.36
C THR A 35 -3.89 22.69 3.91
N SER A 36 -5.07 23.00 3.39
CA SER A 36 -5.43 22.71 1.99
C SER A 36 -4.50 23.45 1.03
N ASP A 37 -4.10 24.68 1.36
CA ASP A 37 -3.19 25.49 0.57
C ASP A 37 -1.77 24.92 0.52
N GLU A 38 -1.24 24.44 1.65
CA GLU A 38 0.09 23.81 1.67
C GLU A 38 0.13 22.55 0.81
N TYR A 39 -0.90 21.69 0.91
CA TYR A 39 -1.03 20.55 0.00
C TYR A 39 -1.26 20.98 -1.44
N GLY A 40 -2.05 22.02 -1.70
CA GLY A 40 -2.36 22.53 -3.03
C GLY A 40 -1.12 23.07 -3.74
N ILE A 41 -0.33 23.91 -3.07
CA ILE A 41 0.95 24.41 -3.59
C ILE A 41 1.90 23.24 -3.86
N LEU A 42 2.00 22.27 -2.94
CA LEU A 42 2.86 21.10 -3.13
C LEU A 42 2.44 20.28 -4.37
N MET A 43 1.15 19.96 -4.50
CA MET A 43 0.62 19.18 -5.61
C MET A 43 0.76 19.92 -6.95
N THR A 44 0.39 21.20 -7.01
CA THR A 44 0.51 21.99 -8.24
C THR A 44 1.96 22.20 -8.67
N ASN A 45 2.89 22.35 -7.73
CA ASN A 45 4.31 22.40 -8.05
C ASN A 45 4.84 21.08 -8.63
N MET A 46 4.40 19.93 -8.08
CA MET A 46 4.75 18.62 -8.65
C MET A 46 4.20 18.43 -10.07
N PHE A 47 2.96 18.87 -10.32
CA PHE A 47 2.36 18.89 -11.65
C PHE A 47 3.16 19.76 -12.62
N ARG A 48 3.44 21.02 -12.25
CA ARG A 48 4.22 21.95 -13.05
C ARG A 48 5.60 21.38 -13.39
N HIS A 49 6.30 20.79 -12.41
CA HIS A 49 7.61 20.18 -12.62
C HIS A 49 7.57 18.98 -13.58
N ALA A 50 6.47 18.22 -13.58
CA ALA A 50 6.26 17.12 -14.53
C ALA A 50 5.72 17.56 -15.89
N GLY A 51 5.51 18.87 -16.13
CA GLY A 51 4.93 19.38 -17.37
C GLY A 51 3.42 19.10 -17.50
N LEU A 52 2.73 18.88 -16.38
CA LEU A 52 1.30 18.59 -16.33
C LEU A 52 0.51 19.83 -15.90
N ALA A 53 -0.65 20.01 -16.52
CA ALA A 53 -1.65 21.01 -16.15
C ALA A 53 -2.69 20.37 -15.21
N THR A 54 -3.10 21.06 -14.15
CA THR A 54 -4.14 20.54 -13.25
C THR A 54 -5.49 20.46 -13.96
N GLU A 55 -5.74 21.36 -14.91
CA GLU A 55 -6.95 21.43 -15.73
C GLU A 55 -7.11 20.22 -16.67
N ALA A 56 -6.05 19.45 -16.91
CA ALA A 56 -6.10 18.23 -17.71
C ALA A 56 -6.59 17.00 -16.91
N ILE A 57 -6.77 17.16 -15.59
CA ILE A 57 -7.41 16.17 -14.72
C ILE A 57 -8.91 16.34 -14.83
N SER A 58 -9.61 15.25 -15.13
CA SER A 58 -11.07 15.19 -15.28
C SER A 58 -11.77 14.48 -14.13
N GLY A 59 -11.00 13.91 -13.18
CA GLY A 59 -11.54 13.21 -12.03
C GLY A 59 -10.48 12.86 -11.02
N ILE A 60 -10.90 12.76 -9.75
CA ILE A 60 -10.03 12.46 -8.62
C ILE A 60 -10.63 11.33 -7.79
N MET A 61 -9.82 10.34 -7.43
CA MET A 61 -10.23 9.31 -6.47
C MET A 61 -9.19 9.08 -5.37
N ILE A 62 -9.67 8.89 -4.14
CA ILE A 62 -8.86 8.84 -2.93
C ILE A 62 -9.16 7.56 -2.16
N SER A 63 -8.14 6.75 -1.93
CA SER A 63 -8.09 5.78 -0.83
C SER A 63 -7.50 6.49 0.39
N SER A 64 -8.13 6.36 1.56
CA SER A 64 -7.62 6.97 2.80
C SER A 64 -7.87 6.09 4.00
N VAL A 65 -6.81 5.93 4.80
CA VAL A 65 -6.85 5.35 6.15
C VAL A 65 -6.50 6.39 7.21
N VAL A 66 -6.50 7.69 6.85
CA VAL A 66 -6.17 8.82 7.74
C VAL A 66 -7.29 9.86 7.71
N PRO A 67 -8.42 9.64 8.43
CA PRO A 67 -9.59 10.49 8.35
C PRO A 67 -9.34 11.96 8.70
N SER A 68 -8.35 12.23 9.56
CA SER A 68 -8.04 13.58 10.07
C SER A 68 -7.60 14.57 9.00
N ILE A 69 -7.16 14.11 7.82
CA ILE A 69 -6.76 15.00 6.72
C ILE A 69 -7.69 14.93 5.50
N ASN A 70 -8.76 14.12 5.55
CA ASN A 70 -9.66 13.97 4.41
C ASN A 70 -10.31 15.30 4.01
N PHE A 71 -10.81 16.05 4.99
CA PHE A 71 -11.40 17.38 4.77
C PHE A 71 -10.41 18.34 4.11
N THR A 72 -9.16 18.35 4.58
CA THR A 72 -8.09 19.18 4.03
C THR A 72 -7.78 18.84 2.57
N ILE A 73 -7.67 17.55 2.25
CA ILE A 73 -7.38 17.09 0.90
C ILE A 73 -8.56 17.33 -0.04
N GLU A 74 -9.79 17.19 0.44
CA GLU A 74 -11.00 17.52 -0.30
C GLU A 74 -11.02 19.00 -0.73
N HIS A 75 -10.75 19.91 0.21
CA HIS A 75 -10.65 21.35 -0.09
C HIS A 75 -9.50 21.65 -1.05
N MET A 76 -8.35 20.96 -0.91
CA MET A 76 -7.25 21.09 -1.87
C MET A 76 -7.67 20.69 -3.30
N CYS A 77 -8.43 19.61 -3.44
CA CYS A 77 -8.96 19.17 -4.73
C CYS A 77 -9.93 20.22 -5.32
N HIS A 78 -10.87 20.72 -4.51
CA HIS A 78 -11.79 21.76 -4.93
C HIS A 78 -11.07 23.04 -5.35
N ASP A 79 -10.12 23.54 -4.54
CA ASP A 79 -9.52 24.85 -4.76
C ASP A 79 -8.47 24.86 -5.87
N TYR A 80 -7.67 23.79 -6.01
CA TYR A 80 -6.54 23.74 -6.94
C TYR A 80 -6.80 22.91 -8.19
N PHE A 81 -7.72 21.95 -8.14
CA PHE A 81 -8.10 21.12 -9.29
C PHE A 81 -9.51 21.42 -9.81
N LYS A 82 -10.32 22.21 -9.08
CA LYS A 82 -11.72 22.53 -9.44
C LYS A 82 -12.58 21.27 -9.60
N LEU A 83 -12.31 20.25 -8.78
CA LEU A 83 -12.97 18.96 -8.80
C LEU A 83 -13.29 18.47 -7.39
N GLU A 84 -14.47 17.88 -7.25
CA GLU A 84 -14.85 17.11 -6.06
C GLU A 84 -14.23 15.70 -6.14
N PRO A 85 -13.44 15.26 -5.15
CA PRO A 85 -12.86 13.92 -5.16
C PRO A 85 -13.86 12.86 -4.71
N HIS A 86 -13.73 11.65 -5.25
CA HIS A 86 -14.45 10.48 -4.76
C HIS A 86 -13.58 9.66 -3.79
N PHE A 87 -14.14 9.25 -2.65
CA PHE A 87 -13.44 8.40 -1.69
C PHE A 87 -13.79 6.93 -1.89
N VAL A 88 -12.79 6.06 -1.82
CA VAL A 88 -13.00 4.61 -1.73
C VAL A 88 -13.71 4.29 -0.41
N GLY A 89 -14.92 3.76 -0.49
CA GLY A 89 -15.73 3.44 0.68
C GLY A 89 -16.94 2.56 0.36
N PRO A 90 -17.80 2.33 1.37
CA PRO A 90 -18.98 1.49 1.23
C PRO A 90 -19.91 1.97 0.09
N GLY A 91 -20.49 1.02 -0.64
CA GLY A 91 -21.44 1.30 -1.73
C GLY A 91 -20.83 1.40 -3.12
N LEU A 92 -19.49 1.50 -3.24
CA LEU A 92 -18.82 1.46 -4.53
C LEU A 92 -18.74 0.03 -5.09
N LYS A 93 -18.85 -0.08 -6.42
CA LYS A 93 -18.60 -1.33 -7.13
C LYS A 93 -17.10 -1.62 -7.11
N THR A 94 -16.68 -2.65 -6.38
CA THR A 94 -15.28 -3.11 -6.32
C THR A 94 -15.01 -4.22 -7.34
N GLY A 95 -16.03 -5.00 -7.71
CA GLY A 95 -15.90 -6.16 -8.59
C GLY A 95 -15.32 -7.41 -7.92
N ILE A 96 -15.13 -7.39 -6.60
CA ILE A 96 -14.74 -8.54 -5.78
C ILE A 96 -15.73 -8.69 -4.62
N ASN A 97 -16.03 -9.92 -4.24
CA ASN A 97 -16.89 -10.20 -3.11
C ASN A 97 -16.06 -10.21 -1.81
N ILE A 98 -16.39 -9.36 -0.85
CA ILE A 98 -15.62 -9.17 0.38
C ILE A 98 -16.30 -9.95 1.51
N LEU A 99 -15.63 -10.97 2.04
CA LEU A 99 -16.19 -11.87 3.07
C LEU A 99 -15.81 -11.48 4.51
N TYR A 100 -15.38 -10.24 4.73
CA TYR A 100 -15.21 -9.71 6.09
C TYR A 100 -16.54 -9.71 6.83
N GLU A 101 -16.52 -10.09 8.11
CA GLU A 101 -17.72 -10.05 8.98
C GLU A 101 -18.34 -8.65 9.02
N ASN A 102 -17.50 -7.62 9.12
CA ASN A 102 -17.88 -6.23 8.97
C ASN A 102 -17.05 -5.55 7.86
N PRO A 103 -17.56 -5.48 6.62
CA PRO A 103 -16.84 -4.84 5.52
C PRO A 103 -16.51 -3.36 5.74
N LYS A 104 -17.18 -2.68 6.68
CA LYS A 104 -16.95 -1.26 6.98
C LYS A 104 -15.67 -1.02 7.79
N GLU A 105 -15.15 -2.03 8.47
CA GLU A 105 -13.90 -1.94 9.25
C GLU A 105 -12.65 -2.12 8.38
N LEU A 106 -12.84 -2.55 7.13
CA LEU A 106 -11.74 -2.82 6.22
C LEU A 106 -11.15 -1.51 5.69
N GLY A 107 -9.83 -1.37 5.85
CA GLY A 107 -9.08 -0.26 5.24
C GLY A 107 -9.29 -0.19 3.74
N SER A 108 -9.47 1.03 3.23
CA SER A 108 -9.70 1.30 1.80
C SER A 108 -8.51 0.83 0.93
N ASP A 109 -7.30 0.94 1.46
CA ASP A 109 -6.05 0.44 0.87
C ASP A 109 -6.09 -1.07 0.61
N ARG A 110 -6.59 -1.86 1.57
CA ARG A 110 -6.70 -3.32 1.45
C ARG A 110 -7.75 -3.73 0.42
N ILE A 111 -8.85 -2.98 0.31
CA ILE A 111 -9.83 -3.17 -0.78
C ILE A 111 -9.17 -2.92 -2.13
N CYS A 112 -8.44 -1.82 -2.26
CA CYS A 112 -7.75 -1.46 -3.50
C CYS A 112 -6.69 -2.51 -3.88
N ASN A 113 -5.89 -2.97 -2.92
CA ASN A 113 -4.90 -4.02 -3.13
C ASN A 113 -5.58 -5.33 -3.58
N ALA A 114 -6.70 -5.72 -2.98
CA ALA A 114 -7.45 -6.91 -3.38
C ALA A 114 -7.99 -6.80 -4.81
N VAL A 115 -8.59 -5.66 -5.16
CA VAL A 115 -9.11 -5.39 -6.52
C VAL A 115 -7.99 -5.47 -7.55
N ALA A 116 -6.85 -4.81 -7.29
CA ALA A 116 -5.72 -4.81 -8.20
C ALA A 116 -5.06 -6.19 -8.32
N ALA A 117 -4.86 -6.88 -7.20
CA ALA A 117 -4.26 -8.21 -7.20
C ALA A 117 -5.10 -9.20 -8.01
N TYR A 118 -6.42 -9.20 -7.79
CA TYR A 118 -7.35 -10.03 -8.55
C TYR A 118 -7.35 -9.68 -10.04
N ALA A 119 -7.39 -8.38 -10.39
CA ALA A 119 -7.44 -7.96 -11.78
C ALA A 119 -6.15 -8.23 -12.56
N LEU A 120 -4.98 -8.15 -11.91
CA LEU A 120 -3.67 -8.28 -12.56
C LEU A 120 -3.13 -9.72 -12.55
N TYR A 121 -3.43 -10.49 -11.49
CA TYR A 121 -2.84 -11.81 -11.25
C TYR A 121 -3.89 -12.93 -11.16
N GLY A 122 -5.17 -12.60 -11.21
CA GLY A 122 -6.27 -13.56 -11.12
C GLY A 122 -6.49 -14.08 -9.71
N ALA A 123 -7.10 -15.26 -9.62
CA ALA A 123 -7.35 -15.99 -8.39
C ALA A 123 -6.95 -17.46 -8.56
N PRO A 124 -6.52 -18.15 -7.49
CA PRO A 124 -6.33 -17.62 -6.13
C PRO A 124 -5.02 -16.83 -5.98
N THR A 125 -5.06 -15.76 -5.20
CA THR A 125 -3.93 -14.83 -5.02
C THR A 125 -3.82 -14.35 -3.58
N ILE A 126 -2.60 -14.27 -3.05
CA ILE A 126 -2.26 -13.57 -1.81
C ILE A 126 -1.55 -12.27 -2.16
N PHE A 127 -2.01 -11.15 -1.63
CA PHE A 127 -1.27 -9.90 -1.67
C PHE A 127 -0.63 -9.59 -0.32
N ILE A 128 0.54 -8.95 -0.35
CA ILE A 128 1.30 -8.51 0.82
C ILE A 128 1.66 -7.03 0.62
N ASP A 129 1.24 -6.16 1.54
CA ASP A 129 1.59 -4.74 1.51
C ASP A 129 2.58 -4.41 2.63
N PHE A 130 3.83 -4.14 2.27
CA PHE A 130 4.89 -3.70 3.16
C PHE A 130 4.81 -2.18 3.44
N GLY A 131 3.74 -1.76 4.11
CA GLY A 131 3.48 -0.40 4.55
C GLY A 131 3.97 -0.08 5.97
N THR A 132 3.31 0.86 6.64
CA THR A 132 3.55 1.18 8.07
C THR A 132 3.32 -0.04 8.95
N ALA A 133 2.24 -0.78 8.69
CA ALA A 133 2.08 -2.17 9.04
C ALA A 133 2.29 -3.02 7.79
N THR A 134 2.67 -4.28 7.95
CA THR A 134 2.60 -5.24 6.85
C THR A 134 1.29 -5.97 6.90
N SER A 135 0.51 -5.88 5.82
CA SER A 135 -0.80 -6.53 5.74
C SER A 135 -0.81 -7.60 4.66
N PHE A 136 -1.56 -8.67 4.92
CA PHE A 136 -1.80 -9.75 3.99
C PHE A 136 -3.28 -9.75 3.62
N GLY A 137 -3.59 -10.22 2.42
CA GLY A 137 -4.94 -10.54 2.02
C GLY A 137 -4.99 -11.73 1.08
N ALA A 138 -6.00 -12.59 1.26
CA ALA A 138 -6.20 -13.80 0.47
C ALA A 138 -7.46 -13.69 -0.39
N ILE A 139 -7.29 -13.94 -1.69
CA ILE A 139 -8.37 -14.03 -2.66
C ILE A 139 -8.48 -15.51 -3.07
N ALA A 140 -9.60 -16.16 -2.78
CA ALA A 140 -9.85 -17.56 -3.12
C ALA A 140 -10.06 -17.77 -4.63
N GLY A 141 -9.99 -19.02 -5.10
CA GLY A 141 -10.14 -19.35 -6.53
C GLY A 141 -11.46 -18.89 -7.16
N ASN A 142 -12.52 -18.73 -6.35
CA ASN A 142 -13.81 -18.18 -6.77
C ASN A 142 -13.88 -16.65 -6.80
N GLY A 143 -12.77 -15.94 -6.53
CA GLY A 143 -12.69 -14.49 -6.52
C GLY A 143 -13.16 -13.80 -5.23
N ASN A 144 -13.49 -14.57 -4.19
CA ASN A 144 -13.85 -14.01 -2.89
C ASN A 144 -12.60 -13.50 -2.16
N PHE A 145 -12.64 -12.26 -1.67
CA PHE A 145 -11.65 -11.74 -0.72
C PHE A 145 -11.98 -12.27 0.68
N LEU A 146 -11.19 -13.25 1.13
CA LEU A 146 -11.46 -14.03 2.34
C LEU A 146 -11.14 -13.31 3.63
N GLY A 147 -10.15 -12.42 3.63
CA GLY A 147 -9.50 -11.98 4.86
C GLY A 147 -8.00 -11.90 4.72
N GLY A 148 -7.31 -11.85 5.85
CA GLY A 148 -5.85 -11.91 5.94
C GLY A 148 -5.37 -11.55 7.34
N CYS A 149 -4.08 -11.31 7.48
CA CYS A 149 -3.46 -10.94 8.75
C CYS A 149 -2.69 -9.63 8.64
N ILE A 150 -2.33 -9.06 9.80
CA ILE A 150 -1.55 -7.82 9.90
C ILE A 150 -0.41 -8.06 10.87
N LEU A 151 0.79 -7.61 10.51
CA LEU A 151 1.98 -7.65 11.34
C LEU A 151 2.68 -6.28 11.38
N THR A 152 3.52 -6.08 12.39
CA THR A 152 4.29 -4.84 12.57
C THR A 152 5.22 -4.59 11.39
N GLY A 153 5.11 -3.44 10.72
CA GLY A 153 5.97 -3.09 9.59
C GLY A 153 7.47 -3.09 9.93
N VAL A 154 8.34 -3.40 8.96
CA VAL A 154 9.81 -3.47 9.15
C VAL A 154 10.38 -2.25 9.89
N ARG A 155 9.98 -1.04 9.45
CA ARG A 155 10.43 0.22 10.06
C ARG A 155 9.92 0.39 11.49
N LEU A 156 8.67 0.01 11.75
CA LEU A 156 8.06 0.11 13.08
C LEU A 156 8.70 -0.89 14.05
N ALA A 157 8.99 -2.11 13.58
CA ALA A 157 9.69 -3.13 14.35
C ALA A 157 11.11 -2.67 14.73
N ARG A 158 11.84 -2.05 13.79
CA ARG A 158 13.14 -1.41 14.07
C ARG A 158 13.02 -0.36 15.17
N GLU A 159 12.04 0.53 15.05
CA GLU A 159 11.84 1.63 16.00
C GLU A 159 11.47 1.13 17.40
N ALA A 160 10.63 0.10 17.48
CA ALA A 160 10.23 -0.51 18.73
C ALA A 160 11.42 -1.12 19.49
N VAL A 161 12.35 -1.77 18.79
CA VAL A 161 13.55 -2.36 19.43
C VAL A 161 14.49 -1.28 19.96
N VAL A 162 14.70 -0.20 19.20
CA VAL A 162 15.60 0.89 19.61
C VAL A 162 14.99 1.72 20.74
N SER A 163 13.72 2.11 20.64
CA SER A 163 13.05 2.94 21.66
C SER A 163 12.68 2.16 22.92
N GLY A 164 12.47 0.84 22.81
CA GLY A 164 12.13 -0.04 23.93
C GLY A 164 13.31 -0.56 24.73
N THR A 165 14.56 -0.18 24.40
CA THR A 165 15.76 -0.68 25.08
C THR A 165 16.76 0.44 25.38
N SER A 166 17.59 0.26 26.41
CA SER A 166 18.47 1.33 26.92
C SER A 166 19.83 1.43 26.24
N LYS A 167 20.31 0.35 25.60
CA LYS A 167 21.69 0.27 25.07
C LYS A 167 21.77 -0.07 23.58
N LEU A 168 20.67 -0.32 22.90
CA LEU A 168 20.71 -0.66 21.48
C LEU A 168 20.82 0.62 20.65
N PRO A 169 21.80 0.71 19.72
CA PRO A 169 21.97 1.90 18.92
C PRO A 169 20.91 1.99 17.82
N HIS A 170 20.67 3.20 17.33
CA HIS A 170 20.00 3.36 16.03
C HIS A 170 20.85 2.70 14.94
N PHE A 171 20.19 2.01 14.00
CA PHE A 171 20.84 1.31 12.91
C PHE A 171 20.03 1.45 11.61
N GLU A 172 20.72 1.30 10.48
CA GLU A 172 20.11 1.28 9.15
C GLU A 172 19.59 -0.12 8.80
N LEU A 173 18.54 -0.17 7.99
CA LEU A 173 17.94 -1.42 7.49
C LEU A 173 18.72 -1.93 6.28
N ASN A 174 19.88 -2.53 6.54
CA ASN A 174 20.71 -3.18 5.53
C ASN A 174 20.77 -4.67 5.82
N LEU A 175 20.54 -5.50 4.79
CA LEU A 175 20.62 -6.95 4.93
C LEU A 175 22.09 -7.38 5.06
N PRO A 176 22.48 -8.06 6.17
CA PRO A 176 23.84 -8.54 6.32
C PRO A 176 24.04 -9.89 5.63
N ASP A 177 25.28 -10.18 5.19
CA ASP A 177 25.65 -11.44 4.53
C ASP A 177 25.41 -12.69 5.39
N LYS A 178 25.34 -12.53 6.72
CA LYS A 178 25.24 -13.63 7.67
C LYS A 178 24.19 -13.35 8.73
N VAL A 179 23.46 -14.38 9.11
CA VAL A 179 22.49 -14.32 10.21
C VAL A 179 23.18 -14.18 11.57
N ILE A 180 24.25 -14.96 11.80
CA ILE A 180 25.01 -14.94 13.06
C ILE A 180 26.05 -13.81 13.01
N GLY A 181 25.64 -12.64 13.46
CA GLY A 181 26.49 -11.45 13.58
C GLY A 181 27.46 -11.50 14.77
N ARG A 182 28.56 -10.76 14.66
CA ARG A 182 29.58 -10.57 15.73
C ARG A 182 29.62 -9.14 16.29
N THR A 183 28.67 -8.30 15.87
CA THR A 183 28.50 -6.95 16.38
C THR A 183 27.02 -6.71 16.65
N THR A 184 26.71 -5.85 17.62
CA THR A 184 25.33 -5.51 17.98
C THR A 184 24.52 -5.05 16.78
N ILE A 185 25.10 -4.21 15.91
CA ILE A 185 24.44 -3.73 14.69
C ILE A 185 24.07 -4.89 13.77
N ILE A 186 25.00 -5.81 13.49
CA ILE A 186 24.71 -6.96 12.64
C ILE A 186 23.68 -7.88 13.29
N ASN A 187 23.74 -8.09 14.61
CA ASN A 187 22.74 -8.89 15.32
C ASN A 187 21.33 -8.29 15.21
N LEU A 188 21.20 -6.97 15.27
CA LEU A 188 19.93 -6.27 15.10
C LEU A 188 19.41 -6.36 13.66
N GLN A 189 20.29 -6.09 12.70
CA GLN A 189 19.96 -6.15 11.27
C GLN A 189 19.54 -7.56 10.85
N SER A 190 20.33 -8.57 11.23
CA SER A 190 20.06 -9.95 10.83
C SER A 190 18.80 -10.49 11.49
N GLY A 191 18.64 -10.28 12.80
CA GLY A 191 17.46 -10.73 13.54
C GLY A 191 16.18 -10.10 13.00
N LEU A 192 16.21 -8.82 12.67
CA LEU A 192 15.05 -8.13 12.11
C LEU A 192 14.74 -8.61 10.69
N LEU A 193 15.70 -8.55 9.76
CA LEU A 193 15.43 -8.75 8.33
C LEU A 193 15.23 -10.23 7.97
N TYR A 194 16.11 -11.12 8.40
CA TYR A 194 15.91 -12.57 8.18
C TYR A 194 14.70 -13.09 8.96
N GLY A 195 14.45 -12.55 10.16
CA GLY A 195 13.25 -12.83 10.91
C GLY A 195 11.98 -12.43 10.15
N TYR A 196 11.99 -11.27 9.49
CA TYR A 196 10.87 -10.80 8.67
C TYR A 196 10.63 -11.68 7.45
N VAL A 197 11.70 -12.08 6.75
CA VAL A 197 11.63 -13.05 5.65
C VAL A 197 11.00 -14.36 6.12
N GLY A 198 11.44 -14.88 7.27
CA GLY A 198 10.85 -16.09 7.88
C GLY A 198 9.37 -15.92 8.24
N GLN A 199 8.98 -14.79 8.82
CA GLN A 199 7.58 -14.48 9.14
C GLN A 199 6.71 -14.45 7.88
N VAL A 200 7.16 -13.77 6.82
CA VAL A 200 6.45 -13.69 5.55
C VAL A 200 6.28 -15.09 4.94
N SER A 201 7.38 -15.83 4.79
CA SER A 201 7.34 -17.18 4.19
C SER A 201 6.42 -18.12 4.98
N TYR A 202 6.50 -18.09 6.32
CA TYR A 202 5.64 -18.92 7.16
C TYR A 202 4.16 -18.54 7.04
N LEU A 203 3.82 -17.25 7.11
CA LEU A 203 2.43 -16.79 7.01
C LEU A 203 1.83 -17.10 5.63
N VAL A 204 2.59 -16.90 4.55
CA VAL A 204 2.15 -17.26 3.19
C VAL A 204 1.85 -18.75 3.10
N GLU A 205 2.75 -19.61 3.60
CA GLU A 205 2.55 -21.06 3.58
C GLU A 205 1.31 -21.47 4.40
N ARG A 206 1.12 -20.88 5.59
CA ARG A 206 -0.08 -21.11 6.40
C ARG A 206 -1.37 -20.69 5.68
N MET A 207 -1.36 -19.54 5.03
CA MET A 207 -2.51 -19.07 4.25
C MET A 207 -2.79 -20.01 3.06
N LYS A 208 -1.75 -20.46 2.35
CA LYS A 208 -1.90 -21.44 1.25
C LYS A 208 -2.54 -22.75 1.73
N GLN A 209 -2.11 -23.26 2.89
CA GLN A 209 -2.68 -24.47 3.50
C GLN A 209 -4.16 -24.29 3.88
N GLU A 210 -4.52 -23.14 4.47
CA GLU A 210 -5.90 -22.82 4.84
C GLU A 210 -6.81 -22.62 3.62
N MET A 211 -6.28 -22.05 2.54
CA MET A 211 -7.00 -21.89 1.28
C MET A 211 -7.27 -23.23 0.58
N GLY A 212 -6.40 -24.24 0.76
CA GLY A 212 -6.56 -25.57 0.17
C GLY A 212 -6.44 -25.59 -1.37
N GLU A 213 -5.84 -24.55 -1.95
CA GLU A 213 -5.74 -24.35 -3.40
C GLU A 213 -4.40 -24.89 -3.94
N SER A 214 -4.43 -25.56 -5.10
CA SER A 214 -3.25 -26.23 -5.67
C SER A 214 -2.11 -25.29 -6.09
N LYS A 215 -2.44 -24.05 -6.48
CA LYS A 215 -1.47 -23.01 -6.84
C LYS A 215 -2.04 -21.65 -6.47
N VAL A 216 -1.33 -20.91 -5.63
CA VAL A 216 -1.71 -19.55 -5.17
C VAL A 216 -0.60 -18.58 -5.52
N THR A 217 -0.91 -17.59 -6.35
CA THR A 217 0.04 -16.53 -6.73
C THR A 217 0.27 -15.61 -5.55
N VAL A 218 1.53 -15.19 -5.32
CA VAL A 218 1.86 -14.24 -4.24
C VAL A 218 2.44 -12.96 -4.80
N VAL A 219 1.75 -11.84 -4.56
CA VAL A 219 2.16 -10.50 -5.00
C VAL A 219 2.49 -9.61 -3.80
N ALA A 220 3.63 -8.93 -3.86
CA ALA A 220 4.05 -7.97 -2.85
C ALA A 220 3.98 -6.52 -3.38
N THR A 221 3.67 -5.59 -2.49
CA THR A 221 3.72 -4.14 -2.74
C THR A 221 4.24 -3.42 -1.49
N GLY A 222 4.40 -2.10 -1.57
CA GLY A 222 4.89 -1.31 -0.45
C GLY A 222 6.41 -1.15 -0.44
N GLY A 223 6.90 -0.35 0.52
CA GLY A 223 8.24 0.22 0.47
C GLY A 223 9.39 -0.78 0.70
N PHE A 224 9.10 -1.91 1.33
CA PHE A 224 10.08 -2.98 1.59
C PHE A 224 9.86 -4.24 0.74
N ALA A 225 8.92 -4.21 -0.21
CA ALA A 225 8.56 -5.38 -1.00
C ALA A 225 9.76 -5.98 -1.74
N SER A 226 10.49 -5.17 -2.52
CA SER A 226 11.63 -5.66 -3.30
C SER A 226 12.71 -6.28 -2.43
N ALA A 227 13.09 -5.61 -1.34
CA ALA A 227 14.14 -6.08 -0.44
C ALA A 227 13.80 -7.42 0.24
N ILE A 228 12.52 -7.64 0.57
CA ILE A 228 12.07 -8.91 1.16
C ILE A 228 11.88 -9.99 0.08
N ALA A 229 11.36 -9.63 -1.09
CA ALA A 229 11.16 -10.56 -2.21
C ALA A 229 12.47 -11.14 -2.73
N GLU A 230 13.55 -10.34 -2.75
CA GLU A 230 14.89 -10.83 -3.12
C GLU A 230 15.42 -11.94 -2.20
N GLN A 231 14.87 -12.08 -0.99
CA GLN A 231 15.29 -13.05 0.02
C GLN A 231 14.24 -14.12 0.32
N SER A 232 13.07 -14.06 -0.32
CA SER A 232 11.93 -14.94 -0.05
C SER A 232 11.42 -15.59 -1.32
N GLU A 233 11.55 -16.91 -1.41
CA GLU A 233 10.94 -17.70 -2.49
C GLU A 233 9.41 -17.71 -2.45
N ALA A 234 8.81 -17.19 -1.36
CA ALA A 234 7.36 -17.15 -1.19
C ALA A 234 6.70 -16.06 -2.04
N ILE A 235 7.43 -15.02 -2.46
CA ILE A 235 6.91 -13.89 -3.22
C ILE A 235 7.25 -14.08 -4.70
N GLU A 236 6.23 -14.15 -5.57
CA GLU A 236 6.41 -14.38 -7.01
C GLU A 236 6.50 -13.07 -7.80
N HIS A 237 5.78 -12.04 -7.34
CA HIS A 237 5.69 -10.76 -8.03
C HIS A 237 5.83 -9.58 -7.08
N VAL A 238 6.46 -8.50 -7.56
CA VAL A 238 6.47 -7.21 -6.88
C VAL A 238 5.77 -6.19 -7.76
N GLU A 239 4.70 -5.60 -7.26
CA GLU A 239 3.89 -4.58 -7.95
C GLU A 239 3.89 -3.28 -7.12
N PRO A 240 4.84 -2.35 -7.37
CA PRO A 240 5.02 -1.16 -6.52
C PRO A 240 3.81 -0.22 -6.48
N LEU A 241 2.94 -0.27 -7.49
CA LEU A 241 1.79 0.63 -7.63
C LEU A 241 0.45 -0.11 -7.44
N LEU A 242 0.46 -1.27 -6.80
CA LEU A 242 -0.72 -2.13 -6.64
C LEU A 242 -1.93 -1.36 -6.10
N THR A 243 -1.74 -0.62 -5.00
CA THR A 243 -2.82 0.17 -4.37
C THR A 243 -3.36 1.24 -5.32
N LEU A 244 -2.48 2.03 -5.95
CA LEU A 244 -2.88 3.09 -6.88
C LEU A 244 -3.60 2.55 -8.12
N LYS A 245 -3.16 1.39 -8.64
CA LYS A 245 -3.85 0.69 -9.73
C LYS A 245 -5.24 0.22 -9.28
N GLY A 246 -5.37 -0.23 -8.03
CA GLY A 246 -6.64 -0.62 -7.44
C GLY A 246 -7.62 0.54 -7.34
N VAL A 247 -7.18 1.69 -6.81
CA VAL A 247 -8.03 2.90 -6.74
C VAL A 247 -8.46 3.33 -8.16
N ARG A 248 -7.55 3.34 -9.13
CA ARG A 248 -7.87 3.62 -10.54
C ARG A 248 -8.93 2.67 -11.10
N MET A 249 -8.80 1.36 -10.86
CA MET A 249 -9.76 0.35 -11.32
C MET A 249 -11.15 0.55 -10.69
N ILE A 250 -11.20 0.93 -9.41
CA ILE A 250 -12.46 1.24 -8.74
C ILE A 250 -13.07 2.52 -9.34
N TYR A 251 -12.27 3.55 -9.61
CA TYR A 251 -12.75 4.78 -10.26
C TYR A 251 -13.41 4.45 -11.61
N GLU A 252 -12.70 3.73 -12.48
CA GLU A 252 -13.22 3.34 -13.80
C GLU A 252 -14.51 2.52 -13.72
N LYS A 253 -14.66 1.66 -12.71
CA LYS A 253 -15.86 0.83 -12.56
C LYS A 253 -17.11 1.62 -12.12
N ASN A 254 -16.92 2.82 -11.57
CA ASN A 254 -18.01 3.61 -10.98
C ASN A 254 -18.32 4.90 -11.73
N TYR A 255 -17.34 5.47 -12.45
CA TYR A 255 -17.44 6.82 -13.00
C TYR A 255 -17.05 6.92 -14.48
N VAL A 256 -16.72 5.80 -15.14
CA VAL A 256 -16.45 5.70 -16.58
C VAL A 256 -17.37 4.65 -17.18
#